data_AF-A0A7S1GHW5-F1
#
_entry.id   AF-A0A7S1GHW5-F1
#
_cell.length_a   1.000
_cell.length_b   1.000
_cell.length_c   1.000
_cell.angle_alpha   90.00
_cell.angle_beta   90.00
_cell.angle_gamma   90.00
#
_symmetry.space_group_name_H-M   'P 1'
#
loop_
_entity.id
_entity.type
_entity.pdbx_description
1 polymer ?
#
loop_
_entity_poly.entity_id
_entity_poly.type
_entity_poly.pdbx_seq_one_letter_code
_entity_poly.pdbx_strand_id
1 'polypeptide(L)'
;MASVIGMMLLGKGAPGEQLSGPIGLLRAGSEVVSTTDMTAIVLFAAAISVNLAVVNSFPIPALDGGQMVFILWEALTGRKVNEKLQDTVTTAAVLLLLLLSLSTTVTDVKSLFR
;
A
#
# COMPACT_ATOMS: atom_id res chain seq x y z
N MET A 1 -5.28 12.23 -22.04
CA MET A 1 -5.69 12.48 -20.64
C MET A 1 -6.73 11.46 -20.15
N ALA A 2 -7.84 11.20 -20.87
CA ALA A 2 -8.81 10.15 -20.50
C ALA A 2 -8.20 8.72 -20.45
N SER A 3 -7.12 8.48 -21.19
CA SER A 3 -6.43 7.18 -21.25
C SER A 3 -5.64 6.83 -19.99
N VAL A 4 -4.99 7.81 -19.34
CA VAL A 4 -4.12 7.58 -18.17
C VAL A 4 -4.94 7.21 -16.94
N ILE A 5 -6.04 7.94 -16.71
CA ILE A 5 -6.98 7.67 -15.62
C ILE A 5 -7.67 6.32 -15.80
N GLY A 6 -8.04 5.96 -17.05
CA GLY A 6 -8.57 4.64 -17.37
C GLY A 6 -7.55 3.52 -17.11
N MET A 7 -6.27 3.73 -17.44
CA MET A 7 -5.22 2.74 -17.24
C MET A 7 -4.85 2.54 -15.76
N MET A 8 -4.93 3.60 -14.95
CA MET A 8 -4.72 3.54 -13.49
C MET A 8 -5.91 2.92 -12.74
N LEU A 9 -7.15 3.13 -13.20
CA LEU A 9 -8.36 2.59 -12.55
C LEU A 9 -8.73 1.16 -13.01
N LEU A 10 -8.45 0.78 -14.26
CA LEU A 10 -8.82 -0.54 -14.81
C LEU A 10 -7.74 -1.61 -14.65
N GLY A 11 -6.56 -1.28 -14.10
CA GLY A 11 -5.48 -2.25 -13.85
C GLY A 11 -4.97 -2.95 -15.11
N LYS A 12 -5.23 -2.42 -16.32
CA LYS A 12 -4.79 -3.00 -17.59
C LYS A 12 -3.41 -2.50 -17.97
N GLY A 13 -2.41 -2.83 -17.15
CA GLY A 13 -1.02 -3.02 -17.60
C GLY A 13 -0.84 -4.50 -17.98
N ALA A 14 0.01 -4.80 -18.96
CA ALA A 14 0.25 -6.16 -19.46
C ALA A 14 0.55 -7.17 -18.31
N PRO A 15 0.18 -8.45 -18.46
CA PRO A 15 0.52 -9.49 -17.48
C PRO A 15 2.05 -9.68 -17.48
N GLY A 16 2.74 -8.98 -16.57
CA GLY A 16 4.20 -9.00 -16.44
C GLY A 16 4.87 -7.65 -16.14
N GLU A 17 4.19 -6.52 -16.40
CA GLU A 17 4.73 -5.14 -16.20
C GLU A 17 3.89 -4.32 -15.22
N GLN A 18 3.07 -4.98 -14.40
CA GLN A 18 2.35 -4.28 -13.34
C GLN A 18 3.37 -3.87 -12.28
N LEU A 19 3.51 -2.55 -12.12
CA LEU A 19 4.18 -1.84 -11.03
C LEU A 19 3.81 -2.50 -9.69
N SER A 20 4.55 -3.53 -9.30
CA SER A 20 4.19 -4.42 -8.21
C SER A 20 5.33 -4.50 -7.21
N GLY A 21 5.72 -3.33 -6.73
CA GLY A 21 6.72 -3.20 -5.67
C GLY A 21 7.06 -1.74 -5.35
N PRO A 22 7.70 -1.48 -4.19
CA PRO A 22 8.09 -0.13 -3.77
C PRO A 22 8.95 0.60 -4.81
N ILE A 23 9.83 -0.13 -5.51
CA ILE A 23 10.73 0.44 -6.51
C ILE A 23 9.97 0.85 -7.78
N GLY A 24 8.97 0.07 -8.19
CA GLY A 24 8.10 0.42 -9.32
C GLY A 24 7.36 1.73 -9.05
N LEU A 25 6.80 1.88 -7.85
CA LEU A 25 6.10 3.11 -7.45
C LEU A 25 7.03 4.34 -7.48
N LEU A 26 8.27 4.19 -7.02
CA LEU A 26 9.28 5.26 -7.08
C LEU A 26 9.61 5.66 -8.53
N ARG A 27 9.72 4.70 -9.44
CA ARG A 27 9.94 4.98 -10.87
C ARG A 27 8.78 5.74 -11.48
N ALA A 28 7.55 5.27 -11.29
CA ALA A 28 6.35 5.97 -11.77
C ALA A 28 6.25 7.40 -11.19
N GLY A 29 6.55 7.56 -9.90
CA GLY A 29 6.60 8.87 -9.27
C GLY A 29 7.67 9.79 -9.88
N SER A 30 8.87 9.26 -10.15
CA SER A 30 9.95 10.03 -10.78
C SER A 30 9.60 10.48 -12.20
N GLU A 31 8.90 9.65 -12.97
CA GLU A 31 8.42 9.99 -14.31
C GLU A 31 7.37 11.10 -14.26
N VAL A 32 6.37 10.98 -13.37
CA VAL A 32 5.34 12.01 -13.20
C VAL A 32 5.96 13.34 -12.76
N VAL A 33 6.88 13.33 -11.80
CA VAL A 33 7.55 14.56 -11.33
C VAL A 33 8.41 15.19 -12.42
N SER A 34 9.03 14.38 -13.29
CA SER A 34 9.86 14.90 -14.40
C SER A 34 9.07 15.76 -15.41
N THR A 35 7.75 15.54 -15.53
CA THR A 35 6.89 16.34 -16.42
C THR A 35 6.73 17.80 -15.95
N THR A 36 7.05 18.10 -14.69
CA THR A 36 6.84 19.42 -14.05
C THR A 36 5.37 19.90 -14.09
N ASP A 37 4.42 19.03 -14.45
CA ASP A 37 3.00 19.33 -14.43
C ASP A 37 2.44 19.11 -13.02
N MET A 38 2.15 20.21 -12.33
CA MET A 38 1.59 20.19 -10.98
C MET A 38 0.26 19.44 -10.92
N THR A 39 -0.55 19.49 -11.98
CA THR A 39 -1.84 18.77 -12.04
C THR A 39 -1.61 17.27 -12.07
N ALA A 40 -0.64 16.81 -12.87
CA ALA A 40 -0.28 15.39 -12.96
C ALA A 40 0.27 14.86 -11.64
N ILE A 41 1.12 15.64 -10.96
CA ILE A 41 1.69 15.29 -9.65
C ILE A 41 0.59 15.16 -8.59
N VAL A 42 -0.32 16.14 -8.51
CA VAL A 42 -1.44 16.11 -7.56
C VAL A 42 -2.36 14.93 -7.84
N LEU A 43 -2.66 14.64 -9.12
CA LEU A 43 -3.51 13.51 -9.48
C LEU A 43 -2.87 12.16 -9.16
N PHE A 44 -1.56 12.02 -9.38
CA PHE A 44 -0.80 10.83 -9.00
C PHE A 44 -0.78 10.64 -7.47
N ALA A 45 -0.53 11.70 -6.71
CA ALA A 45 -0.58 11.66 -5.25
C ALA A 45 -1.99 11.33 -4.72
N ALA A 46 -3.03 11.87 -5.36
CA ALA A 46 -4.42 11.54 -5.03
C ALA A 46 -4.73 10.07 -5.31
N ALA A 47 -4.27 9.52 -6.44
CA ALA A 47 -4.45 8.10 -6.77
C ALA A 47 -3.76 7.18 -5.75
N ILE A 48 -2.53 7.50 -5.34
CA ILE A 48 -1.83 6.77 -4.26
C ILE A 48 -2.61 6.88 -2.95
N SER A 49 -3.04 8.09 -2.58
CA SER A 49 -3.78 8.32 -1.34
C SER A 49 -5.08 7.52 -1.28
N VAL A 50 -5.83 7.44 -2.38
CA VAL A 50 -7.04 6.62 -2.46
C VAL A 50 -6.71 5.12 -2.34
N ASN A 51 -5.65 4.67 -3.00
CA ASN A 51 -5.22 3.27 -2.89
C ASN A 51 -4.82 2.92 -1.45
N LEU A 52 -4.03 3.78 -0.80
CA LEU A 52 -3.65 3.65 0.60
C LEU A 52 -4.87 3.67 1.52
N ALA A 53 -5.86 4.54 1.27
CA ALA A 53 -7.09 4.56 2.06
C ALA A 53 -7.85 3.23 1.96
N VAL A 54 -7.93 2.63 0.77
CA VAL A 54 -8.57 1.31 0.57
C VAL A 54 -7.77 0.22 1.28
N VAL A 55 -6.44 0.17 1.10
CA VAL A 55 -5.57 -0.84 1.73
C VAL A 55 -5.59 -0.71 3.26
N ASN A 56 -5.49 0.51 3.78
CA ASN A 56 -5.56 0.78 5.22
C ASN A 56 -6.94 0.50 5.80
N SER A 57 -8.01 0.46 5.01
CA SER A 57 -9.34 0.07 5.50
C SER A 57 -9.46 -1.44 5.77
N PHE A 58 -8.52 -2.26 5.30
CA PHE A 58 -8.57 -3.69 5.55
C PHE A 58 -8.29 -4.02 7.01
N PRO A 59 -8.90 -5.10 7.55
CA PRO A 59 -8.75 -5.54 8.93
C PRO A 59 -7.42 -6.29 9.14
N ILE A 60 -6.31 -5.71 8.68
CA ILE A 60 -4.96 -6.26 8.82
C ILE A 60 -4.31 -5.61 10.05
N PRO A 61 -3.90 -6.39 11.06
CA PRO A 61 -3.15 -5.86 12.19
C PRO A 61 -1.89 -5.14 11.69
N ALA A 62 -1.53 -4.02 12.32
CA ALA A 62 -0.54 -3.02 11.87
C ALA A 62 -1.02 -1.96 10.87
N LEU A 63 -2.17 -2.15 10.19
CA LEU A 63 -2.82 -1.09 9.40
C LEU A 63 -3.91 -0.38 10.22
N ASP A 64 -4.30 0.83 9.80
CA ASP A 64 -5.30 1.67 10.48
C ASP A 64 -6.63 0.92 10.69
N GLY A 65 -7.11 0.18 9.69
CA GLY A 65 -8.33 -0.61 9.73
C GLY A 65 -8.26 -1.79 10.69
N GLY A 66 -7.08 -2.39 10.89
CA GLY A 66 -6.86 -3.39 11.93
C GLY A 66 -7.03 -2.80 13.32
N GLN A 67 -6.52 -1.58 13.56
CA GLN A 67 -6.73 -0.86 14.82
C GLN A 67 -8.19 -0.50 15.04
N MET A 68 -8.88 -0.04 13.98
CA MET A 68 -10.31 0.24 14.04
C MET A 68 -11.11 -0.99 14.44
N VAL A 69 -10.76 -2.20 13.97
CA VAL A 69 -11.42 -3.44 14.39
C VAL A 69 -11.24 -3.70 15.88
N PHE A 70 -10.05 -3.49 16.44
CA PHE A 70 -9.85 -3.64 17.89
C PHE A 70 -10.69 -2.64 18.69
N ILE A 71 -10.71 -1.38 18.27
CA ILE A 71 -11.52 -0.33 18.93
C ILE A 71 -13.01 -0.63 18.82
N LEU A 72 -13.49 -1.04 17.65
CA LEU A 72 -14.89 -1.43 17.42
C LEU A 72 -15.26 -2.64 18.28
N TRP A 73 -14.37 -3.61 18.40
CA TRP A 73 -14.56 -4.75 19.29
C TRP A 73 -14.70 -4.31 20.76
N GLU A 74 -13.81 -3.44 21.24
CA GLU A 74 -13.89 -2.90 22.60
C GLU A 74 -15.17 -2.09 22.84
N ALA A 75 -15.57 -1.27 21.85
CA ALA A 75 -16.80 -0.47 21.92
C ALA A 75 -18.07 -1.35 21.97
N LEU A 76 -18.08 -2.47 21.22
CA LEU A 76 -19.22 -3.40 21.18
C LEU A 76 -19.28 -4.33 22.40
N THR A 77 -18.14 -4.82 22.87
CA THR A 77 -18.09 -5.81 23.96
C THR A 77 -17.89 -5.20 25.34
N GLY A 78 -17.49 -3.92 25.42
CA GLY A 78 -17.14 -3.25 26.67
C GLY A 78 -15.90 -3.85 27.37
N ARG A 79 -15.20 -4.78 26.71
CA ARG A 79 -14.03 -5.49 27.26
C ARG A 79 -12.81 -5.12 26.45
N LYS A 80 -11.77 -4.65 27.15
CA LYS A 80 -10.49 -4.38 26.53
C LYS A 80 -9.90 -5.66 25.94
N VAL A 81 -9.33 -5.54 24.74
CA VAL A 81 -8.55 -6.64 24.16
C VAL A 81 -7.32 -6.85 25.04
N ASN A 82 -6.90 -8.10 25.20
CA ASN A 82 -5.68 -8.39 25.94
C ASN A 82 -4.49 -7.77 25.22
N GLU A 83 -3.85 -6.78 25.87
CA GLU A 83 -2.73 -5.99 25.36
C GLU A 83 -1.59 -6.88 24.83
N LYS A 84 -1.26 -7.97 25.53
CA LYS A 84 -0.23 -8.93 25.07
C LYS A 84 -0.60 -9.61 23.76
N LEU A 85 -1.87 -9.92 23.55
CA LEU A 85 -2.37 -10.56 22.33
C LEU A 85 -2.34 -9.55 21.17
N GLN A 86 -2.80 -8.32 21.41
CA GLN A 86 -2.78 -7.25 20.43
C GLN A 86 -1.35 -6.92 19.99
N ASP A 87 -0.41 -6.79 20.93
CA ASP A 87 1.00 -6.52 20.65
C ASP A 87 1.65 -7.67 19.87
N THR A 88 1.40 -8.92 20.26
CA THR A 88 1.97 -10.08 19.58
C THR A 88 1.46 -10.18 18.14
N VAL A 89 0.15 -10.02 17.93
CA VAL A 89 -0.46 -10.08 16.60
C VAL A 89 0.00 -8.92 15.71
N THR A 90 0.06 -7.71 16.27
CA THR A 90 0.55 -6.53 15.54
C THR A 90 2.02 -6.67 15.17
N THR A 91 2.86 -7.10 16.10
CA THR A 91 4.30 -7.33 15.85
C THR A 91 4.52 -8.40 14.80
N ALA A 92 3.78 -9.51 14.87
CA ALA A 92 3.86 -10.57 13.87
C ALA A 92 3.43 -10.07 12.48
N ALA A 93 2.38 -9.26 12.39
CA ALA A 93 1.93 -8.66 11.14
C ALA A 93 2.94 -7.65 10.58
N VAL A 94 3.51 -6.77 11.40
CA VAL A 94 4.57 -5.84 10.99
C VAL A 94 5.78 -6.62 10.46
N LEU A 95 6.23 -7.64 11.18
CA LEU A 95 7.36 -8.48 10.74
C LEU A 95 7.06 -9.14 9.40
N LEU A 96 5.86 -9.68 9.21
CA LEU A 96 5.45 -10.26 7.94
C LEU A 96 5.44 -9.23 6.81
N LEU A 97 4.90 -8.03 7.04
CA LEU A 97 4.90 -6.94 6.06
C LEU A 97 6.33 -6.50 5.70
N LEU A 98 7.23 -6.39 6.68
CA LEU A 98 8.64 -6.08 6.45
C LEU A 98 9.32 -7.16 5.62
N LEU A 99 9.05 -8.44 5.89
CA LEU A 99 9.60 -9.55 5.11
C LEU A 99 9.08 -9.55 3.66
N LEU A 100 7.79 -9.30 3.45
CA LEU A 100 7.24 -9.13 2.10
C LEU A 100 7.84 -7.92 1.37
N SER A 101 7.96 -6.78 2.05
CA SER A 101 8.57 -5.57 1.49
C SER A 101 10.03 -5.82 1.08
N LEU A 102 10.79 -6.54 1.89
CA LEU A 102 12.16 -6.89 1.57
C LEU A 102 12.23 -7.88 0.41
N SER A 103 11.37 -8.90 0.40
CA SER A 103 11.32 -9.91 -0.67
C SER A 103 10.97 -9.31 -2.03
N THR A 104 9.98 -8.42 -2.07
CA THR A 104 9.57 -7.70 -3.29
C THR A 104 10.68 -6.76 -3.75
N THR A 105 11.27 -5.98 -2.84
CA THR A 105 12.40 -5.09 -3.17
C THR A 105 13.59 -5.86 -3.74
N VAL A 106 13.96 -7.02 -3.17
CA VAL A 106 15.05 -7.84 -3.70
C VAL A 106 14.74 -8.36 -5.11
N THR A 107 13.48 -8.71 -5.37
CA THR A 107 13.03 -9.17 -6.69
C THR A 107 13.08 -8.02 -7.71
N ASP A 108 12.61 -6.85 -7.32
CA ASP A 108 12.68 -5.63 -8.11
C ASP A 108 14.13 -5.26 -8.45
N VAL A 109 15.03 -5.27 -7.45
CA VAL A 109 16.45 -4.94 -7.65
C VAL A 109 17.10 -5.90 -8.64
N LYS A 110 16.84 -7.22 -8.53
CA LYS A 110 17.36 -8.20 -9.50
C LYS A 110 16.85 -7.94 -10.92
N SER A 111 15.61 -7.48 -11.06
CA SER A 111 15.04 -7.14 -12.36
C SER A 111 15.72 -5.92 -13.01
N LEU A 112 16.43 -5.08 -12.24
CA LEU A 112 17.13 -3.91 -12.79
C LEU A 112 18.50 -4.24 -13.42
N PHE A 113 19.11 -5.34 -12.99
CA PHE A 113 20.44 -5.78 -13.43
C PHE A 113 20.39 -6.91 -14.48
N ARG A 114 19.21 -7.39 -14.84
CA ARG A 114 18.98 -8.34 -15.92
C ARG A 114 18.47 -7.59 -17.15
#